data_AF-A0A1V5JXK0-F1
#
_entry.id   AF-A0A1V5JXK0-F1
#
_cell.length_a   1.000
_cell.length_b   1.000
_cell.length_c   1.000
_cell.angle_alpha   90.00
_cell.angle_beta   90.00
_cell.angle_gamma   90.00
#
_symmetry.space_group_name_H-M   'P 1'
#
loop_
_entity.id
_entity.type
_entity.pdbx_description
1 polymer ?
#
loop_
_entity_poly.entity_id
_entity_poly.type
_entity_poly.pdbx_seq_one_letter_code
_entity_poly.pdbx_strand_id
1 'polypeptide(L)'
;MQMVELPAEINLGDPAFAENYARASVEIKGKGDEKITMKGEPVVYGLTIPTSAKNEARALEFVQFLLSPEGKKILEARGFGLMTPAPATPRDKLPAELAALAAAQ
;
A
#
# COMPACT_ATOMS: atom_id res chain seq x y z
N MET A 1 15.97 -20.24 9.68
CA MET A 1 15.94 -19.99 8.22
C MET A 1 16.96 -18.91 7.94
N GLN A 2 17.82 -19.10 6.94
CA GLN A 2 18.83 -18.12 6.56
C GLN A 2 18.22 -17.19 5.51
N MET A 3 18.08 -15.92 5.84
CA MET A 3 17.71 -14.86 4.88
C MET A 3 18.98 -14.13 4.46
N VAL A 4 18.99 -13.67 3.21
CA VAL A 4 20.02 -12.77 2.69
C VAL A 4 19.32 -11.45 2.41
N GLU A 5 19.80 -10.38 3.04
CA GLU A 5 19.30 -9.03 2.77
C GLU A 5 19.79 -8.58 1.39
N LEU A 6 18.84 -8.14 0.57
CA LEU A 6 19.14 -7.56 -0.73
C LEU A 6 19.31 -6.04 -0.59
N PRO A 7 20.24 -5.42 -1.34
CA PRO A 7 20.40 -3.97 -1.38
C PRO A 7 19.10 -3.24 -1.73
N ALA A 8 18.92 -2.03 -1.17
CA ALA A 8 17.73 -1.21 -1.37
C ALA A 8 17.47 -0.92 -2.86
N GLU A 9 18.53 -0.84 -3.67
CA GLU A 9 18.49 -0.60 -5.11
C GLU A 9 17.73 -1.69 -5.89
N ILE A 10 17.59 -2.90 -5.35
CA ILE A 10 17.00 -4.05 -6.05
C ILE A 10 15.89 -4.78 -5.28
N ASN A 11 15.73 -4.49 -3.98
CA ASN A 11 14.81 -5.24 -3.11
C ASN A 11 13.35 -4.78 -3.16
N LEU A 12 13.04 -3.74 -3.95
CA LEU A 12 11.71 -3.12 -4.10
C LEU A 12 11.13 -2.51 -2.80
N GLY A 13 11.93 -2.36 -1.74
CA GLY A 13 11.47 -1.94 -0.42
C GLY A 13 11.57 -0.45 -0.14
N ASP A 14 12.29 0.32 -0.96
CA ASP A 14 12.54 1.75 -0.72
C ASP A 14 11.98 2.62 -1.87
N PRO A 15 10.96 3.46 -1.60
CA PRO A 15 10.38 4.37 -2.59
C PRO A 15 11.38 5.31 -3.28
N ALA A 16 12.53 5.60 -2.66
CA ALA A 16 13.57 6.43 -3.28
C ALA A 16 14.17 5.81 -4.56
N PHE A 17 14.07 4.49 -4.72
CA PHE A 17 14.57 3.76 -5.89
C PHE A 17 13.48 3.43 -6.92
N ALA A 18 12.29 4.03 -6.83
CA ALA A 18 11.17 3.79 -7.75
C ALA A 18 11.57 3.88 -9.24
N GLU A 19 12.36 4.88 -9.62
CA GLU A 19 12.86 5.03 -11.00
C GLU A 19 13.80 3.89 -11.41
N ASN A 20 14.62 3.39 -10.47
CA ASN A 20 15.52 2.28 -10.74
C ASN A 20 14.75 0.96 -10.88
N TYR A 21 13.76 0.73 -10.01
CA TYR A 21 12.89 -0.45 -10.09
C TYR A 21 12.14 -0.52 -11.42
N ALA A 22 11.67 0.63 -11.92
CA ALA A 22 10.91 0.73 -13.17
C ALA A 22 11.72 0.39 -14.44
N ARG A 23 13.06 0.21 -14.32
CA ARG A 23 13.93 -0.24 -15.42
C ARG A 23 13.73 -1.71 -15.77
N ALA A 24 13.23 -2.51 -14.82
CA ALA A 24 12.85 -3.90 -15.06
C ALA A 24 11.34 -4.01 -15.29
N SER A 25 10.94 -4.92 -16.17
CA SER A 25 9.54 -5.23 -16.43
C SER A 25 9.35 -6.69 -16.76
N VAL A 26 8.16 -7.21 -16.45
CA VAL A 26 7.75 -8.58 -16.75
C VAL A 26 6.47 -8.57 -17.58
N GLU A 27 6.37 -9.46 -18.56
CA GLU A 27 5.09 -9.74 -19.23
C GLU A 27 4.32 -10.79 -18.43
N ILE A 28 3.10 -10.45 -18.03
CA ILE A 28 2.18 -11.37 -17.40
C ILE A 28 0.95 -11.59 -18.29
N LYS A 29 0.29 -12.73 -18.09
CA LYS A 29 -0.98 -13.01 -18.77
C LYS A 29 -2.09 -12.17 -18.15
N GLY A 30 -2.77 -11.39 -18.97
CA GLY A 30 -3.95 -10.62 -18.64
C GLY A 30 -5.24 -11.41 -18.82
N LYS A 31 -6.34 -10.72 -19.16
CA LYS A 31 -7.63 -11.38 -19.37
C LYS A 31 -7.67 -12.01 -20.76
N GLY A 32 -7.91 -13.32 -20.82
CA GLY A 32 -7.89 -14.06 -22.09
C GLY A 32 -6.45 -14.22 -22.62
N ASP A 33 -6.20 -13.80 -23.85
CA ASP A 33 -4.88 -13.85 -24.50
C ASP A 33 -4.12 -12.52 -24.44
N GLU A 34 -4.63 -11.54 -23.68
CA GLU A 34 -3.95 -10.29 -23.45
C GLU A 34 -2.63 -10.51 -22.69
N LYS A 35 -1.57 -9.80 -23.09
CA LYS A 35 -0.33 -9.68 -22.32
C LYS A 35 -0.28 -8.30 -21.68
N ILE A 36 0.02 -8.25 -20.39
CA ILE A 36 0.17 -7.01 -19.64
C ILE A 36 1.64 -6.88 -19.24
N THR A 37 2.25 -5.74 -19.54
CA THR A 37 3.60 -5.42 -19.07
C THR A 37 3.51 -4.75 -17.70
N MET A 38 4.09 -5.38 -16.68
CA MET A 38 4.23 -4.80 -15.35
C MET A 38 5.67 -4.33 -15.14
N LYS A 39 5.84 -3.06 -14.75
CA LYS A 39 7.15 -2.50 -14.38
C LYS A 39 7.41 -2.74 -12.89
N GLY A 40 8.69 -2.82 -12.51
CA GLY A 40 9.06 -2.83 -11.11
C GLY A 40 8.66 -1.53 -10.42
N GLU A 41 8.09 -1.63 -9.23
CA GLU A 41 7.66 -0.51 -8.39
C GLU A 41 7.91 -0.85 -6.91
N PRO A 42 8.01 0.15 -6.02
CA PRO A 42 8.13 -0.12 -4.59
C PRO A 42 6.92 -0.92 -4.08
N VAL A 43 7.17 -1.93 -3.25
CA VAL A 43 6.11 -2.76 -2.66
C VAL A 43 5.39 -1.95 -1.57
N VAL A 44 4.26 -1.34 -1.95
CA VAL A 44 3.41 -0.55 -1.04
C VAL A 44 2.05 -1.23 -0.88
N TYR A 45 1.60 -1.37 0.37
CA TYR A 45 0.27 -1.91 0.67
C TYR A 45 -0.79 -0.80 0.61
N GLY A 46 -1.77 -0.98 -0.26
CA GLY A 46 -2.97 -0.14 -0.32
C GLY A 46 -4.18 -0.83 0.32
N LEU A 47 -5.10 -0.02 0.85
CA LEU A 47 -6.39 -0.46 1.36
C LEU A 47 -7.49 0.48 0.87
N THR A 48 -8.73 0.00 0.78
CA THR A 48 -9.89 0.82 0.42
C THR A 48 -11.17 0.27 1.03
N ILE A 49 -12.20 1.11 1.13
CA ILE A 49 -13.58 0.70 1.42
C ILE A 49 -14.32 0.65 0.08
N PRO A 50 -14.74 -0.53 -0.41
CA PRO A 50 -15.48 -0.62 -1.66
C PRO A 50 -16.79 0.18 -1.61
N THR A 51 -17.16 0.83 -2.71
CA THR A 51 -18.43 1.56 -2.82
C THR A 51 -19.67 0.66 -2.67
N SER A 52 -19.51 -0.65 -2.83
CA SER A 52 -20.54 -1.66 -2.63
C SER A 52 -20.51 -2.30 -1.23
N ALA A 53 -19.75 -1.73 -0.27
CA ALA A 53 -19.65 -2.26 1.08
C ALA A 53 -21.03 -2.33 1.75
N LYS A 54 -21.46 -3.55 2.12
CA LYS A 54 -22.75 -3.78 2.80
C LYS A 54 -22.82 -3.14 4.19
N ASN A 55 -21.67 -2.87 4.80
CA ASN A 55 -21.56 -2.26 6.11
C ASN A 55 -20.42 -1.25 6.13
N GLU A 56 -20.68 -0.10 5.51
CA GLU A 56 -19.72 0.99 5.37
C GLU A 56 -19.25 1.52 6.74
N ALA A 57 -20.15 1.64 7.71
CA ALA A 57 -19.82 2.13 9.05
C ALA A 57 -18.77 1.24 9.74
N ARG A 58 -18.93 -0.09 9.70
CA ARG A 58 -17.93 -1.01 10.28
C ARG A 58 -16.63 -1.06 9.47
N ALA A 59 -16.70 -0.90 8.15
CA ALA A 59 -15.50 -0.77 7.34
C ALA A 59 -14.70 0.49 7.71
N LEU A 60 -15.39 1.61 7.95
CA LEU A 60 -14.79 2.85 8.40
C LEU A 60 -14.12 2.70 9.77
N GLU A 61 -14.80 2.09 10.75
CA GLU A 61 -14.24 1.79 12.08
C GLU A 61 -12.98 0.92 11.97
N PHE A 62 -12.98 -0.09 11.09
CA PHE A 62 -11.82 -0.95 10.89
C PHE A 62 -10.62 -0.18 10.31
N VAL A 63 -10.85 0.68 9.31
CA VAL A 63 -9.78 1.50 8.72
C VAL A 63 -9.24 2.50 9.74
N GLN A 64 -10.10 3.12 10.55
CA GLN A 64 -9.68 3.98 11.66
C GLN A 64 -8.80 3.22 12.66
N PHE A 65 -9.22 2.01 13.05
CA PHE A 65 -8.43 1.17 13.96
C PHE A 65 -7.06 0.83 13.36
N LEU A 66 -7.01 0.42 12.11
CA LEU A 66 -5.76 0.05 11.45
C LEU A 66 -4.77 1.23 11.36
N LEU A 67 -5.28 2.45 11.15
CA LEU A 67 -4.49 3.69 11.11
C LEU A 67 -4.24 4.30 12.50
N SER A 68 -4.86 3.79 13.56
CA SER A 68 -4.64 4.24 14.94
C SER A 68 -3.26 3.84 15.46
N PRO A 69 -2.77 4.43 16.56
CA PRO A 69 -1.51 4.01 17.18
C PRO A 69 -1.46 2.51 17.52
N GLU A 70 -2.59 1.91 17.90
CA GLU A 70 -2.67 0.48 18.21
C GLU A 70 -2.51 -0.39 16.94
N GLY A 71 -3.25 -0.06 15.88
CA GLY A 71 -3.15 -0.77 14.59
C GLY A 71 -1.74 -0.67 14.00
N LYS A 72 -1.13 0.52 14.06
CA LYS A 72 0.26 0.75 13.65
C LYS A 72 1.26 -0.12 14.42
N LYS A 73 1.14 -0.17 15.75
CA LYS A 73 2.01 -1.02 16.58
C LYS A 73 1.90 -2.51 16.21
N ILE A 74 0.71 -2.98 15.88
CA ILE A 74 0.48 -4.36 15.42
C ILE A 74 1.20 -4.60 14.08
N LEU A 75 1.09 -3.67 13.13
CA LEU A 75 1.74 -3.78 11.82
C LEU A 75 3.27 -3.77 11.94
N GLU A 76 3.83 -2.86 12.73
CA GLU A 76 5.28 -2.80 13.00
C GLU A 76 5.79 -4.10 13.64
N ALA A 77 5.06 -4.64 14.62
CA ALA A 77 5.41 -5.91 15.26
C ALA A 77 5.35 -7.11 14.29
N ARG A 78 4.70 -6.96 13.13
CA ARG A 78 4.64 -7.95 12.05
C ARG A 78 5.64 -7.67 10.92
N GLY A 79 6.49 -6.66 11.07
CA GLY A 79 7.55 -6.32 10.11
C GLY A 79 7.11 -5.43 8.96
N PHE A 80 5.94 -4.79 9.05
CA PHE A 80 5.53 -3.79 8.06
C PHE A 80 6.23 -2.45 8.32
N GLY A 81 6.86 -1.90 7.29
CA GLY A 81 7.27 -0.50 7.28
C GLY A 81 6.04 0.40 7.13
N LEU A 82 5.87 1.36 8.04
CA LEU A 82 4.71 2.24 8.03
C LEU A 82 5.01 3.56 7.31
N MET A 83 4.10 3.97 6.43
CA MET A 83 4.05 5.33 5.90
C MET A 83 3.15 6.16 6.81
N THR A 84 3.74 7.04 7.64
CA THR A 84 2.99 7.93 8.54
C THR A 84 3.23 9.40 8.18
N PRO A 85 2.18 10.18 7.85
CA PRO A 85 0.78 9.77 7.73
C PRO A 85 0.55 8.87 6.49
N ALA A 86 -0.49 8.05 6.51
CA ALA A 86 -0.78 7.15 5.38
C ALA A 86 -1.21 7.99 4.16
N PRO A 87 -0.57 7.84 2.98
CA PRO A 87 -1.00 8.54 1.78
C PRO A 87 -2.38 8.04 1.34
N ALA A 88 -3.27 8.95 0.95
CA ALA A 88 -4.62 8.62 0.49
C ALA A 88 -4.98 9.28 -0.84
N THR A 89 -5.48 8.47 -1.78
CA THR A 89 -5.76 8.88 -3.16
C THR A 89 -7.03 8.17 -3.65
N PRO A 90 -8.05 8.88 -4.18
CA PRO A 90 -8.21 10.34 -4.23
C PRO A 90 -8.73 10.92 -2.89
N ARG A 91 -8.12 12.02 -2.42
CA ARG A 91 -8.39 12.59 -1.08
C ARG A 91 -9.77 13.23 -0.95
N ASP A 92 -10.34 13.73 -2.05
CA ASP A 92 -11.68 14.32 -2.12
C ASP A 92 -12.81 13.34 -1.82
N LYS A 93 -12.53 12.03 -1.93
CA LYS A 93 -13.50 10.95 -1.62
C LYS A 93 -13.27 10.33 -0.26
N LEU A 94 -12.33 10.86 0.53
CA LEU A 94 -12.01 10.31 1.82
C LEU A 94 -13.07 10.76 2.86
N PRO A 95 -13.64 9.84 3.65
CA PRO A 95 -14.48 10.20 4.79
C PRO A 95 -13.76 11.18 5.72
N ALA A 96 -14.48 12.16 6.25
CA ALA A 96 -13.91 13.22 7.08
C ALA A 96 -13.16 12.66 8.30
N GLU A 97 -13.63 11.53 8.82
CA GLU A 97 -13.06 10.82 9.95
C GLU A 97 -11.68 10.22 9.67
N LEU A 98 -11.36 9.94 8.40
CA LEU A 98 -10.05 9.44 7.98
C LEU A 98 -9.10 10.56 7.54
N ALA A 99 -9.62 11.76 7.24
CA ALA A 99 -8.82 12.88 6.72
C ALA A 99 -7.73 13.36 7.70
N ALA A 100 -7.95 13.18 9.00
CA ALA A 100 -6.97 13.51 10.05
C ALA A 100 -5.87 12.44 10.22
N LEU A 101 -6.10 11.21 9.74
CA LEU A 101 -5.18 10.07 9.88
C LEU A 101 -4.34 9.83 8.61
N ALA A 102 -4.69 10.49 7.51
CA ALA A 102 -4.07 10.33 6.20
C ALA A 102 -3.45 11.64 5.67
N ALA A 103 -2.35 11.54 4.93
CA ALA A 103 -1.72 12.64 4.19
C ALA A 103 -2.16 12.63 2.72
N ALA A 104 -1.98 13.76 2.03
CA ALA A 104 -2.02 13.76 0.57
C ALA A 104 -0.76 13.04 0.04
N GLN A 105 -0.92 12.25 -1.02
CA GLN A 105 0.19 11.65 -1.76
C GLN A 105 0.61 12.57 -2.90
#